data_AF-A0A6M0AI52-F1
#
_entry.id   AF-A0A6M0AI52-F1
#
_cell.length_a   1.000
_cell.length_b   1.000
_cell.length_c   1.000
_cell.angle_alpha   90.00
_cell.angle_beta   90.00
_cell.angle_gamma   90.00
#
_symmetry.space_group_name_H-M   'P 1'
#
loop_
_entity.id
_entity.type
_entity.pdbx_description
1 polymer ?
#
loop_
_entity_poly.entity_id
_entity_poly.type
_entity_poly.pdbx_seq_one_letter_code
_entity_poly.pdbx_strand_id
1 'polypeptide(L)'
;YQDNLYGPTEDYYFDENFRRAEDLECWLRIGIQTEWKIEGIPEALTLYRINTQGLSANLFKQLESLEQMIEKTRSYAPTLTSRWENISRAYHLRYLARSAVRLKVGSDAVTFIHRSLSNHWRILLEQPRRTILTLIAAYMLWLLPKSLYAQIELLFSKLLKKVKKQPLLQN
;
A
#
# COMPACT_ATOMS: atom_id res chain seq x y z
N TYR A 1 -19.03 -7.60 14.11
CA TYR A 1 -19.36 -9.04 14.05
C TYR A 1 -19.23 -9.58 15.46
N GLN A 2 -19.85 -10.72 15.78
CA GLN A 2 -19.75 -11.27 17.13
C GLN A 2 -18.61 -12.27 17.23
N ASP A 3 -17.86 -12.20 18.31
CA ASP A 3 -16.77 -13.14 18.63
C ASP A 3 -16.69 -13.32 20.16
N ASN A 4 -15.91 -14.30 20.62
CA ASN A 4 -15.74 -14.63 22.03
C ASN A 4 -14.26 -14.74 22.45
N LEU A 5 -13.38 -13.97 21.81
CA LEU A 5 -11.92 -14.03 21.98
C LEU A 5 -11.45 -13.93 23.45
N TYR A 6 -12.21 -13.21 24.28
CA TYR A 6 -11.89 -13.00 25.70
C TYR A 6 -12.93 -13.53 26.69
N GLY A 7 -13.84 -14.42 26.25
CA GLY A 7 -14.82 -15.08 27.11
C GLY A 7 -16.26 -14.90 26.64
N PRO A 8 -16.99 -13.86 27.09
CA PRO A 8 -18.36 -13.62 26.64
C PRO A 8 -18.41 -13.24 25.16
N THR A 9 -19.55 -13.50 24.51
CA THR A 9 -19.79 -13.06 23.13
C THR A 9 -20.06 -11.56 23.12
N GLU A 10 -19.27 -10.81 22.35
CA GLU A 10 -19.35 -9.36 22.24
C GLU A 10 -19.28 -8.91 20.77
N ASP A 11 -19.69 -7.66 20.51
CA ASP A 11 -19.59 -7.04 19.19
C ASP A 11 -18.19 -6.46 18.95
N TYR A 12 -17.49 -7.02 17.98
CA TYR A 12 -16.19 -6.54 17.51
C TYR A 12 -16.37 -5.66 16.27
N TYR A 13 -15.89 -4.42 16.37
CA TYR A 13 -15.83 -3.47 15.26
C TYR A 13 -14.56 -3.66 14.43
N PHE A 14 -13.43 -3.89 15.08
CA PHE A 14 -12.15 -4.27 14.47
C PHE A 14 -11.82 -5.72 14.83
N ASP A 15 -11.16 -6.41 13.91
CA ASP A 15 -10.68 -7.75 14.18
C ASP A 15 -9.29 -7.72 14.81
N GLU A 16 -9.23 -8.10 16.08
CA GLU A 16 -8.02 -8.07 16.89
C GLU A 16 -6.95 -9.09 16.46
N ASN A 17 -7.30 -10.04 15.60
CA ASN A 17 -6.32 -10.93 14.97
C ASN A 17 -5.45 -10.17 13.94
N PHE A 18 -5.91 -9.02 13.45
CA PHE A 18 -5.14 -8.16 12.57
C PHE A 18 -4.27 -7.18 13.36
N ARG A 19 -2.95 -7.40 13.30
CA ARG A 19 -1.98 -6.42 13.80
C ARG A 19 -1.69 -5.29 12.80
N ARG A 20 -2.10 -5.46 11.54
CA ARG A 20 -2.01 -4.50 10.44
C ARG A 20 -3.19 -4.74 9.51
N ALA A 21 -3.61 -3.70 8.79
CA ALA A 21 -4.74 -3.75 7.87
C ALA A 21 -6.09 -4.03 8.57
N GLU A 22 -6.15 -3.86 9.89
CA GLU A 22 -7.37 -3.92 10.69
C GLU A 22 -8.37 -2.84 10.24
N ASP A 23 -7.85 -1.67 9.86
CA ASP A 23 -8.61 -0.57 9.29
C ASP A 23 -9.17 -0.93 7.92
N LEU A 24 -8.33 -1.47 7.04
CA LEU A 24 -8.71 -1.88 5.69
C LEU A 24 -9.76 -3.00 5.73
N GLU A 25 -9.58 -4.00 6.60
CA GLU A 25 -10.57 -5.06 6.84
C GLU A 25 -11.90 -4.47 7.30
N CYS A 26 -11.87 -3.56 8.27
CA CYS A 26 -13.06 -2.96 8.83
C CYS A 26 -13.85 -2.19 7.77
N TRP A 27 -13.19 -1.31 7.01
CA TRP A 27 -13.80 -0.55 5.93
C TRP A 27 -14.36 -1.45 4.82
N LEU A 28 -13.60 -2.47 4.42
CA LEU A 28 -14.02 -3.42 3.40
C LEU A 28 -15.27 -4.19 3.85
N ARG A 29 -15.27 -4.68 5.10
CA ARG A 29 -16.41 -5.41 5.67
C ARG A 29 -17.65 -4.53 5.78
N ILE A 30 -17.52 -3.29 6.26
CA ILE A 30 -18.63 -2.32 6.30
C ILE A 30 -19.19 -2.11 4.88
N GLY A 31 -18.33 -1.85 3.90
CA GLY A 31 -18.76 -1.61 2.51
C GLY A 31 -19.39 -2.83 1.82
N ILE A 32 -19.13 -4.04 2.32
CA ILE A 32 -19.72 -5.28 1.78
C ILE A 32 -21.03 -5.65 2.49
N GLN A 33 -21.07 -5.52 3.81
CA GLN A 33 -22.14 -6.08 4.65
C GLN A 33 -23.23 -5.08 5.02
N THR A 34 -23.09 -3.81 4.61
CA THR A 34 -24.03 -2.75 4.95
C THR A 34 -24.37 -1.90 3.73
N GLU A 35 -25.46 -1.14 3.82
CA GLU A 35 -25.84 -0.14 2.82
C GLU A 35 -25.11 1.20 3.02
N TRP A 36 -24.08 1.24 3.86
CA TRP A 36 -23.36 2.48 4.17
C TRP A 36 -22.56 2.96 2.97
N LYS A 37 -22.59 4.28 2.76
CA LYS A 37 -21.78 4.94 1.74
C LYS A 37 -20.56 5.55 2.41
N ILE A 38 -19.39 5.33 1.80
CA ILE A 38 -18.11 5.87 2.27
C ILE A 38 -17.74 7.03 1.34
N GLU A 39 -17.56 8.22 1.91
CA GLU A 39 -17.17 9.43 1.19
C GLU A 39 -15.92 10.06 1.83
N GLY A 40 -15.03 10.59 1.00
CA GLY A 40 -13.86 11.33 1.45
C GLY A 40 -14.14 12.83 1.47
N ILE A 41 -13.56 13.53 2.44
CA ILE A 41 -13.55 15.00 2.47
C ILE A 41 -12.33 15.48 1.66
N PRO A 42 -12.51 16.31 0.62
CA PRO A 42 -11.41 16.69 -0.29
C PRO A 42 -10.37 17.61 0.37
N GLU A 43 -10.74 18.33 1.42
CA GLU A 43 -9.84 19.22 2.16
C GLU A 43 -8.87 18.44 3.06
N ALA A 44 -7.60 18.86 3.06
CA ALA A 44 -6.60 18.34 4.00
C ALA A 44 -6.82 18.93 5.40
N LEU A 45 -7.76 18.33 6.15
CA LEU A 45 -8.15 18.80 7.49
C LEU A 45 -7.22 18.31 8.60
N THR A 46 -6.38 17.31 8.34
CA THR A 46 -5.48 16.72 9.33
C THR A 46 -4.08 16.53 8.76
N LEU A 47 -3.08 16.57 9.65
CA LEU A 47 -1.70 16.27 9.31
C LEU A 47 -1.29 14.95 9.97
N TYR A 48 -0.72 14.05 9.18
CA TYR A 48 -0.18 12.79 9.68
C TYR A 48 1.34 12.88 9.85
N ARG A 49 1.83 12.42 11.00
CA ARG A 49 3.28 12.32 11.25
C ARG A 49 3.83 11.05 10.62
N ILE A 50 4.78 11.21 9.71
CA ILE A 50 5.49 10.08 9.11
C ILE A 50 6.51 9.53 10.13
N ASN A 51 6.35 8.27 10.53
CA ASN A 51 7.30 7.54 11.39
C ASN A 51 7.98 6.40 10.59
N THR A 52 9.30 6.41 10.52
CA THR A 52 10.10 5.39 9.82
C THR A 52 10.23 4.07 10.57
N GLN A 53 9.87 4.03 11.86
CA GLN A 53 9.90 2.84 12.71
C GLN A 53 8.50 2.29 13.02
N GLY A 54 7.45 2.83 12.36
CA GLY A 54 6.07 2.39 12.57
C GLY A 54 5.79 0.98 12.03
N LEU A 55 4.59 0.47 12.30
CA LEU A 55 4.13 -0.85 11.82
C LEU A 55 4.25 -1.04 10.30
N SER A 56 4.18 0.07 9.54
CA SER A 56 4.33 0.13 8.08
C SER A 56 5.78 0.11 7.58
N ALA A 57 6.78 -0.02 8.46
CA ALA A 57 8.17 -0.15 8.06
C ALA A 57 8.50 -1.55 7.52
N ASN A 58 7.80 -2.59 7.99
CA ASN A 58 7.98 -3.96 7.52
C ASN A 58 7.03 -4.25 6.35
N LEU A 59 7.59 -4.33 5.14
CA LEU A 59 6.83 -4.52 3.90
C LEU A 59 6.25 -5.93 3.75
N PHE A 60 7.02 -6.95 4.16
CA PHE A 60 6.57 -8.34 4.09
C PHE A 60 5.40 -8.61 5.03
N LYS A 61 5.44 -8.07 6.25
CA LYS A 61 4.32 -8.18 7.20
C LYS A 61 3.07 -7.41 6.72
N GLN A 62 3.23 -6.33 5.96
CA GLN A 62 2.08 -5.66 5.34
C GLN A 62 1.44 -6.54 4.26
N LEU A 63 2.26 -7.19 3.43
CA LEU A 63 1.78 -8.12 2.43
C LEU A 63 1.08 -9.33 3.05
N GLU A 64 1.65 -9.90 4.11
CA GLU A 64 1.03 -11.00 4.86
C GLU A 64 -0.34 -10.62 5.43
N SER A 65 -0.44 -9.45 6.07
CA SER A 65 -1.72 -8.96 6.59
C SER A 65 -2.76 -8.68 5.49
N LEU A 66 -2.32 -8.24 4.29
CA LEU A 66 -3.22 -8.14 3.15
C LEU A 66 -3.76 -9.52 2.73
N GLU A 67 -2.91 -10.54 2.64
CA GLU A 67 -3.36 -11.89 2.27
C GLU A 67 -4.32 -12.48 3.33
N GLN A 68 -4.04 -12.27 4.62
CA GLN A 68 -4.96 -12.64 5.70
C GLN A 68 -6.33 -11.96 5.55
N MET A 69 -6.35 -10.67 5.20
CA MET A 69 -7.59 -9.94 4.99
C MET A 69 -8.34 -10.45 3.75
N ILE A 70 -7.63 -10.75 2.65
CA ILE A 70 -8.24 -11.35 1.45
C ILE A 70 -8.87 -12.69 1.79
N GLU A 71 -8.17 -13.55 2.54
CA GLU A 71 -8.69 -14.85 2.95
C GLU A 71 -9.93 -14.71 3.84
N LYS A 72 -9.87 -13.84 4.84
CA LYS A 72 -11.03 -13.55 5.68
C LYS A 72 -12.21 -13.05 4.85
N THR A 73 -11.97 -12.12 3.93
CA THR A 73 -13.02 -11.58 3.05
C THR A 73 -13.61 -12.66 2.16
N ARG A 74 -12.80 -13.60 1.68
CA ARG A 74 -13.27 -14.76 0.89
C ARG A 74 -14.31 -15.60 1.63
N SER A 75 -14.19 -15.74 2.95
CA SER A 75 -15.13 -16.54 3.75
C SER A 75 -16.58 -16.05 3.67
N TYR A 76 -16.81 -14.74 3.53
CA TYR A 76 -18.14 -14.14 3.53
C TYR A 76 -18.51 -13.41 2.23
N ALA A 77 -17.56 -13.17 1.32
CA ALA A 77 -17.79 -12.52 0.03
C ALA A 77 -16.97 -13.13 -1.12
N PRO A 78 -17.07 -14.46 -1.37
CA PRO A 78 -16.16 -15.17 -2.29
C PRO A 78 -16.24 -14.69 -3.74
N THR A 79 -17.43 -14.30 -4.21
CA THR A 79 -17.64 -13.79 -5.59
C THR A 79 -17.02 -12.42 -5.80
N LEU A 80 -17.07 -11.56 -4.78
CA LEU A 80 -16.43 -10.24 -4.82
C LEU A 80 -14.91 -10.40 -4.73
N THR A 81 -14.44 -11.23 -3.80
CA THR A 81 -13.01 -11.49 -3.59
C THR A 81 -12.37 -12.04 -4.85
N SER A 82 -12.96 -13.05 -5.51
CA SER A 82 -12.39 -13.63 -6.73
C SER A 82 -12.25 -12.62 -7.87
N ARG A 83 -13.16 -11.63 -7.95
CA ARG A 83 -13.10 -10.57 -8.95
C ARG A 83 -11.98 -9.56 -8.69
N TRP A 84 -11.71 -9.24 -7.42
CA TRP A 84 -10.86 -8.10 -7.04
C TRP A 84 -9.54 -8.46 -6.38
N GLU A 85 -9.32 -9.69 -5.94
CA GLU A 85 -8.13 -10.07 -5.15
C GLU A 85 -6.82 -9.79 -5.89
N ASN A 86 -6.71 -10.14 -7.18
CA ASN A 86 -5.50 -9.91 -7.97
C ASN A 86 -5.27 -8.41 -8.25
N ILE A 87 -6.35 -7.65 -8.45
CA ILE A 87 -6.27 -6.20 -8.62
C ILE A 87 -5.79 -5.56 -7.31
N SER A 88 -6.39 -5.94 -6.17
CA SER A 88 -5.98 -5.49 -4.84
C SER A 88 -4.51 -5.79 -4.55
N ARG A 89 -4.07 -7.04 -4.77
CA ARG A 89 -2.66 -7.46 -4.66
C ARG A 89 -1.76 -6.61 -5.53
N ALA A 90 -2.11 -6.40 -6.80
CA ALA A 90 -1.28 -5.63 -7.72
C ALA A 90 -1.09 -4.18 -7.25
N TYR A 91 -2.16 -3.53 -6.79
CA TYR A 91 -2.10 -2.17 -6.29
C TYR A 91 -1.30 -2.06 -4.99
N HIS A 92 -1.51 -2.98 -4.05
CA HIS A 92 -0.76 -3.03 -2.80
C HIS A 92 0.72 -3.33 -3.04
N LEU A 93 1.06 -4.29 -3.90
CA LEU A 93 2.44 -4.63 -4.26
C LEU A 93 3.16 -3.46 -4.95
N ARG A 94 2.49 -2.69 -5.81
CA ARG A 94 3.07 -1.46 -6.37
C ARG A 94 3.34 -0.42 -5.28
N TYR A 95 2.44 -0.28 -4.31
CA TYR A 95 2.66 0.57 -3.15
C TYR A 95 3.87 0.10 -2.31
N LEU A 96 3.98 -1.20 -2.03
CA LEU A 96 5.12 -1.79 -1.33
C LEU A 96 6.43 -1.60 -2.10
N ALA A 97 6.42 -1.74 -3.43
CA ALA A 97 7.57 -1.45 -4.27
C ALA A 97 8.04 0.00 -4.12
N ARG A 98 7.12 0.96 -4.14
CA ARG A 98 7.43 2.38 -3.90
C ARG A 98 7.97 2.60 -2.49
N SER A 99 7.44 1.91 -1.49
CA SER A 99 7.94 1.98 -0.11
C SER A 99 9.35 1.36 0.01
N ALA A 100 9.62 0.26 -0.68
CA ALA A 100 10.96 -0.36 -0.75
C ALA A 100 11.99 0.58 -1.38
N VAL A 101 11.60 1.33 -2.45
CA VAL A 101 12.43 2.40 -3.02
C VAL A 101 12.76 3.46 -1.96
N ARG A 102 11.77 3.91 -1.18
CA ARG A 102 11.99 4.90 -0.10
C ARG A 102 12.90 4.37 1.00
N LEU A 103 12.79 3.09 1.33
CA LEU A 103 13.63 2.40 2.31
C LEU A 103 15.00 2.00 1.75
N LYS A 104 15.29 2.31 0.48
CA LYS A 104 16.54 1.99 -0.22
C LYS A 104 16.84 0.48 -0.28
N VAL A 105 15.80 -0.36 -0.34
CA VAL A 105 15.90 -1.82 -0.51
C VAL A 105 15.56 -2.21 -1.95
N GLY A 106 16.56 -2.17 -2.83
CA GLY A 106 16.36 -2.27 -4.29
C GLY A 106 15.86 -3.63 -4.77
N SER A 107 16.40 -4.74 -4.26
CA SER A 107 15.98 -6.10 -4.63
C SER A 107 14.50 -6.34 -4.34
N ASP A 108 14.03 -5.90 -3.17
CA ASP A 108 12.64 -6.04 -2.74
C ASP A 108 11.74 -5.14 -3.59
N ALA A 109 12.19 -3.93 -3.92
CA ALA A 109 11.45 -3.02 -4.80
C ALA A 109 11.19 -3.65 -6.18
N VAL A 110 12.22 -4.26 -6.78
CA VAL A 110 12.12 -4.95 -8.07
C VAL A 110 11.19 -6.17 -7.93
N THR A 111 11.35 -6.95 -6.87
CA THR A 111 10.50 -8.13 -6.62
C THR A 111 9.03 -7.74 -6.49
N PHE A 112 8.70 -6.72 -5.71
CA PHE A 112 7.32 -6.29 -5.51
C PHE A 112 6.69 -5.70 -6.77
N ILE A 113 7.42 -4.90 -7.56
CA ILE A 113 6.83 -4.32 -8.78
C ILE A 113 6.56 -5.39 -9.84
N HIS A 114 7.42 -6.41 -9.97
CA HIS A 114 7.17 -7.54 -10.87
C HIS A 114 5.98 -8.37 -10.41
N ARG A 115 5.89 -8.67 -9.11
CA ARG A 115 4.71 -9.36 -8.56
C ARG A 115 3.43 -8.53 -8.74
N SER A 116 3.51 -7.20 -8.69
CA SER A 116 2.37 -6.33 -8.98
C SER A 116 1.89 -6.52 -10.43
N LEU A 117 2.81 -6.44 -11.39
CA LEU A 117 2.51 -6.60 -12.81
C LEU A 117 2.01 -8.00 -13.17
N SER A 118 2.55 -9.04 -12.53
CA SER A 118 2.08 -10.41 -12.75
C SER A 118 0.65 -10.64 -12.25
N ASN A 119 0.24 -9.95 -11.18
CA ASN A 119 -1.12 -10.03 -10.66
C ASN A 119 -2.12 -9.25 -11.54
N HIS A 120 -1.77 -8.04 -11.99
CA HIS A 120 -2.65 -7.22 -12.84
C HIS A 120 -1.86 -6.23 -13.69
N TRP A 121 -1.42 -6.67 -14.88
CA TRP A 121 -0.59 -5.85 -15.78
C TRP A 121 -1.27 -4.56 -16.24
N ARG A 122 -2.61 -4.52 -16.28
CA ARG A 122 -3.38 -3.33 -16.69
C ARG A 122 -3.18 -2.14 -15.75
N ILE A 123 -2.58 -2.31 -14.57
CA ILE A 123 -2.15 -1.22 -13.70
C ILE A 123 -1.17 -0.24 -14.40
N LEU A 124 -0.49 -0.67 -15.47
CA LEU A 124 0.30 0.20 -16.34
C LEU A 124 -0.56 1.16 -17.16
N LEU A 125 -1.78 0.76 -17.54
CA LEU A 125 -2.71 1.60 -18.30
C LEU A 125 -3.55 2.48 -17.36
N GLU A 126 -3.92 1.94 -16.20
CA GLU A 126 -4.74 2.65 -15.21
C GLU A 126 -3.94 3.73 -14.46
N GLN A 127 -2.69 3.45 -14.08
CA GLN A 127 -1.82 4.39 -13.37
C GLN A 127 -0.39 4.45 -13.96
N PRO A 128 -0.23 4.80 -15.25
CA PRO A 128 1.05 4.70 -15.98
C PRO A 128 2.18 5.44 -15.26
N ARG A 129 1.95 6.71 -14.90
CA ARG A 129 2.96 7.54 -14.25
C ARG A 129 3.45 6.93 -12.93
N ARG A 130 2.53 6.48 -12.07
CA ARG A 130 2.87 5.94 -10.75
C ARG A 130 3.61 4.60 -10.88
N THR A 131 3.17 3.74 -11.80
CA THR A 131 3.76 2.42 -12.03
C THR A 131 5.14 2.52 -12.69
N ILE A 132 5.27 3.28 -13.78
CA ILE A 132 6.53 3.44 -14.53
C ILE A 132 7.60 4.09 -13.66
N LEU A 133 7.27 5.17 -12.93
CA LEU A 133 8.24 5.82 -12.04
C LEU A 133 8.72 4.89 -10.93
N THR A 134 7.83 4.04 -10.40
CA THR A 134 8.21 3.05 -9.38
C THR A 134 9.13 1.97 -9.97
N LEU A 135 8.80 1.47 -11.17
CA LEU A 135 9.62 0.48 -11.89
C LEU A 135 11.03 1.02 -12.17
N ILE A 136 11.13 2.22 -12.74
CA ILE A 136 12.41 2.88 -13.03
C ILE A 136 13.21 3.07 -11.74
N ALA A 137 12.58 3.61 -10.69
CA ALA A 137 13.27 3.85 -9.43
C ALA A 137 13.75 2.55 -8.76
N ALA A 138 12.96 1.47 -8.83
CA ALA A 138 13.35 0.15 -8.32
C ALA A 138 14.60 -0.37 -9.03
N TYR A 139 14.62 -0.35 -10.36
CA TYR A 139 15.78 -0.77 -11.14
C TYR A 139 16.99 0.14 -10.96
N MET A 140 16.79 1.45 -10.90
CA MET A 140 17.88 2.38 -10.64
C MET A 140 18.55 2.09 -9.30
N LEU A 141 17.74 1.82 -8.27
CA LEU A 141 18.24 1.50 -6.94
C LEU A 141 18.94 0.12 -6.88
N TRP A 142 18.45 -0.85 -7.65
CA TRP A 142 19.01 -2.22 -7.64
C TRP A 142 20.30 -2.35 -8.46
N LEU A 143 20.38 -1.69 -9.62
CA LEU A 143 21.48 -1.87 -10.58
C LEU A 143 22.59 -0.82 -10.47
N LEU A 144 22.30 0.41 -10.03
CA LEU A 144 23.34 1.45 -10.01
C LEU A 144 24.29 1.29 -8.81
N PRO A 145 25.59 1.52 -9.02
CA PRO A 145 26.54 1.78 -7.94
C PRO A 145 26.06 2.92 -7.03
N LYS A 146 26.31 2.78 -5.72
CA LYS A 146 25.89 3.76 -4.69
C LYS A 146 26.32 5.19 -5.01
N SER A 147 27.51 5.37 -5.61
CA SER A 147 28.04 6.67 -6.01
C SER A 147 27.20 7.36 -7.09
N LEU A 148 26.82 6.62 -8.13
CA LEU A 148 25.97 7.13 -9.22
C LEU A 148 24.55 7.41 -8.72
N TYR A 149 23.99 6.52 -7.90
CA TYR A 149 22.68 6.73 -7.29
C TYR A 149 22.66 8.02 -6.44
N ALA A 150 23.69 8.25 -5.62
CA ALA A 150 23.79 9.45 -4.80
C ALA A 150 23.87 10.74 -5.63
N GLN A 151 24.60 10.72 -6.76
CA GLN A 151 24.66 11.86 -7.67
C GLN A 151 23.29 12.18 -8.28
N ILE A 152 22.56 11.16 -8.72
CA ILE A 152 21.20 11.31 -9.25
C ILE A 152 20.26 11.85 -8.17
N GLU A 153 20.32 11.31 -6.95
CA GLU A 153 19.50 11.77 -5.81
C GLU A 153 19.76 13.25 -5.49
N LEU A 154 21.04 13.68 -5.53
CA LEU A 154 21.41 15.09 -5.35
C LEU A 154 20.85 15.98 -6.46
N LEU A 155 20.97 15.58 -7.74
CA LEU A 155 20.40 16.33 -8.87
C LEU A 155 18.87 16.45 -8.74
N PHE A 156 18.21 15.34 -8.41
CA PHE A 156 16.76 15.31 -8.23
C PHE A 156 16.31 16.20 -7.07
N SER A 157 17.04 16.20 -5.96
CA SER A 157 16.75 17.07 -4.82
C SER A 157 16.88 18.57 -5.16
N LYS A 158 17.87 18.94 -6.00
CA LYS A 158 18.06 20.33 -6.47
C LYS A 158 16.93 20.76 -7.40
N LEU A 159 16.53 19.89 -8.34
CA LEU A 159 15.39 20.14 -9.23
C LEU A 159 14.08 20.29 -8.44
N LEU A 160 13.82 19.38 -7.49
CA LEU A 160 12.62 19.44 -6.64
C LEU A 160 12.58 20.67 -5.73
N LYS A 161 13.72 21.10 -5.17
CA LYS A 161 13.81 22.37 -4.42
C LYS A 161 13.45 23.59 -5.27
N LYS A 162 13.77 23.56 -6.57
CA LYS A 162 13.40 24.63 -7.52
C LYS A 162 11.90 24.63 -7.85
N VAL A 163 11.24 23.47 -7.79
CA VAL A 163 9.79 23.30 -8.01
C VAL A 163 8.97 23.55 -6.73
N LYS A 164 9.52 23.25 -5.55
CA LYS A 164 8.94 23.53 -4.22
C LYS A 164 9.01 25.04 -3.87
N LYS A 165 8.24 25.86 -4.57
CA LYS A 165 7.70 27.13 -4.03
C LYS A 165 6.24 27.02 -3.60
N GLN A 166 5.65 25.83 -3.64
CA GLN A 166 4.32 25.53 -3.12
C GLN A 166 4.37 24.31 -2.20
N PRO A 167 3.62 24.31 -1.08
CA PRO A 167 3.63 23.21 -0.12
C PRO A 167 3.16 21.92 -0.80
N LEU A 168 3.91 20.83 -0.59
CA LEU A 168 3.56 19.52 -1.12
C LEU A 168 2.30 19.00 -0.42
N LEU A 169 1.16 19.12 -1.09
CA LEU A 169 0.03 18.24 -0.88
C LEU A 169 0.35 16.94 -1.62
N GLN A 170 0.64 15.87 -0.88
CA GLN A 170 0.82 14.55 -1.46
C GLN A 170 -0.56 13.94 -1.73
N ASN A 171 -0.99 13.95 -2.99
CA ASN A 171 -2.16 13.22 -3.50
C ASN A 171 -1.76 11.88 -4.15
#